data_AF-A0A484X215-F1
#
_entry.id   AF-A0A484X215-F1
#
_cell.length_a   1.000
_cell.length_b   1.000
_cell.length_c   1.000
_cell.angle_alpha   90.00
_cell.angle_beta   90.00
_cell.angle_gamma   90.00
#
_symmetry.space_group_name_H-M   'P 1'
#
loop_
_entity.id
_entity.type
_entity.pdbx_description
1 polymer ?
#
loop_
_entity_poly.entity_id
_entity_poly.type
_entity_poly.pdbx_seq_one_letter_code
_entity_poly.pdbx_strand_id
1 'polypeptide(L)'
;MTDCHTLLRSTRNEKRRLKKIIPQLKTPNVDGFRAYVRAFVHQAKPFYFGDNDTGWTADFDYLLREDSLTGVREGKFADRGIA
;
A
#
# COMPACT_ATOMS: atom_id res chain seq x y z
N MET A 1 -11.53 4.00 26.51
CA MET A 1 -11.61 2.85 25.58
C MET A 1 -12.04 3.40 24.24
N THR A 2 -11.10 3.64 23.33
CA THR A 2 -11.41 4.22 22.02
C THR A 2 -12.14 3.17 21.20
N ASP A 3 -13.35 3.51 20.78
CA ASP A 3 -14.25 2.67 20.00
C ASP A 3 -13.56 2.19 18.71
N CYS A 4 -13.46 0.86 18.54
CA CYS A 4 -12.93 0.21 17.34
C CYS A 4 -13.64 0.67 16.05
N HIS A 5 -14.85 1.24 16.16
CA HIS A 5 -15.59 1.78 15.01
C HIS A 5 -14.95 3.05 14.42
N THR A 6 -14.05 3.74 15.12
CA THR A 6 -13.37 4.95 14.60
C THR A 6 -12.12 4.63 13.76
N LEU A 7 -11.65 3.37 13.76
CA LEU A 7 -10.40 2.97 13.10
C LEU A 7 -10.52 2.79 11.57
N LEU A 8 -11.74 2.84 11.02
CA LEU A 8 -12.00 2.78 9.57
C LEU A 8 -12.70 4.05 9.07
N ARG A 9 -12.32 5.21 9.60
CA ARG A 9 -12.80 6.49 9.05
C ARG A 9 -12.07 6.77 7.73
N SER A 10 -12.43 6.04 6.67
CA SER A 10 -11.82 6.27 5.37
C SER A 10 -12.08 7.70 4.95
N THR A 11 -11.02 8.51 4.95
CA THR A 11 -11.12 9.94 4.74
C THR A 11 -11.65 10.21 3.33
N ARG A 12 -12.26 11.38 3.10
CA ARG A 12 -12.71 11.78 1.76
C ARG A 12 -11.55 11.70 0.73
N ASN A 13 -10.31 11.87 1.19
CA ASN A 13 -9.11 11.80 0.39
C ASN A 13 -8.74 10.36 0.02
N GLU A 14 -8.79 9.39 0.94
CA GLU A 14 -8.56 7.98 0.62
C GLU A 14 -9.57 7.44 -0.39
N LYS A 15 -10.86 7.78 -0.24
CA LYS A 15 -11.89 7.35 -1.20
C LYS A 15 -11.62 7.88 -2.61
N ARG A 16 -11.11 9.12 -2.73
CA ARG A 16 -10.64 9.70 -4.00
C ARG A 16 -9.38 8.98 -4.49
N ARG A 17 -8.45 8.69 -3.57
CA ARG A 17 -7.27 7.82 -3.68
C ARG A 17 -7.57 6.53 -4.43
N LEU A 18 -8.41 5.73 -3.79
CA LEU A 18 -8.91 4.43 -4.23
C LEU A 18 -9.57 4.51 -5.61
N LYS A 19 -10.45 5.49 -5.84
CA LYS A 19 -11.10 5.68 -7.14
C LYS A 19 -10.11 5.94 -8.28
N LYS A 20 -8.94 6.51 -8.00
CA LYS A 20 -7.89 6.72 -9.00
C LYS A 20 -7.05 5.47 -9.26
N ILE A 21 -6.70 4.72 -8.21
CA ILE A 21 -5.81 3.57 -8.35
C ILE A 21 -6.52 2.29 -8.81
N ILE A 22 -7.79 2.06 -8.42
CA ILE A 22 -8.51 0.83 -8.75
C ILE A 22 -8.55 0.59 -10.26
N PRO A 23 -8.85 1.58 -11.11
CA PRO A 23 -8.83 1.42 -12.57
C PRO A 23 -7.43 1.11 -13.14
N GLN A 24 -6.36 1.42 -12.42
CA GLN A 24 -4.97 1.19 -12.86
C GLN A 24 -4.48 -0.22 -12.52
N LEU A 25 -5.22 -0.95 -11.70
CA LEU A 25 -4.93 -2.34 -11.35
C LEU A 25 -5.24 -3.26 -12.54
N LYS A 26 -4.48 -4.35 -12.66
CA LYS A 26 -4.75 -5.41 -13.66
C LYS A 26 -6.18 -5.96 -13.52
N THR A 27 -6.64 -6.10 -12.28
CA THR A 27 -8.02 -6.45 -11.96
C THR A 27 -8.62 -5.28 -11.18
N PRO A 28 -9.54 -4.49 -11.75
CA PRO A 28 -10.04 -3.25 -11.14
C PRO A 28 -11.14 -3.52 -10.11
N ASN A 29 -10.83 -4.38 -9.14
CA ASN A 29 -11.74 -4.78 -8.06
C ASN A 29 -10.97 -4.98 -6.75
N VAL A 30 -11.69 -5.41 -5.71
CA VAL A 30 -11.12 -5.66 -4.38
C VAL A 30 -10.03 -6.73 -4.41
N ASP A 31 -10.19 -7.77 -5.23
CA ASP A 31 -9.20 -8.85 -5.33
C ASP A 31 -7.89 -8.35 -5.95
N GLY A 32 -7.96 -7.50 -6.97
CA GLY A 32 -6.78 -6.87 -7.55
C GLY A 32 -6.08 -5.95 -6.57
N PHE A 33 -6.83 -5.21 -5.75
CA PHE A 33 -6.24 -4.38 -4.70
C PHE A 33 -5.57 -5.23 -3.62
N ARG A 34 -6.20 -6.34 -3.22
CA ARG A 34 -5.62 -7.30 -2.28
C ARG A 34 -4.34 -7.93 -2.83
N ALA A 35 -4.31 -8.28 -4.11
CA ALA A 35 -3.13 -8.79 -4.78
C ALA A 35 -2.00 -7.75 -4.81
N TYR A 36 -2.32 -6.48 -5.08
CA TYR A 36 -1.38 -5.37 -5.01
C TYR A 36 -0.77 -5.21 -3.61
N VAL A 37 -1.59 -5.16 -2.56
CA VAL A 37 -1.10 -5.03 -1.18
C VAL A 37 -0.23 -6.23 -0.80
N ARG A 38 -0.62 -7.46 -1.16
CA ARG A 38 0.23 -8.65 -0.94
C ARG A 38 1.57 -8.51 -1.65
N ALA A 39 1.56 -8.12 -2.92
CA ALA A 39 2.78 -7.95 -3.69
C ALA A 39 3.68 -6.87 -3.08
N PHE A 40 3.12 -5.76 -2.59
CA PHE A 40 3.88 -4.75 -1.84
C PHE A 40 4.51 -5.35 -0.59
N VAL A 41 3.72 -6.04 0.25
CA VAL A 41 4.21 -6.58 1.53
C VAL A 41 5.30 -7.63 1.32
N HIS A 42 5.17 -8.47 0.31
CA HIS A 42 6.19 -9.47 -0.03
C HIS A 42 7.49 -8.87 -0.56
N GLN A 43 7.42 -7.71 -1.22
CA GLN A 43 8.59 -7.08 -1.83
C GLN A 43 9.25 -6.07 -0.91
N ALA A 44 8.48 -5.35 -0.09
CA ALA A 44 8.94 -4.20 0.66
C ALA A 44 9.97 -4.57 1.74
N LYS A 45 11.01 -3.75 1.82
CA LYS A 45 12.05 -3.81 2.86
C LYS A 45 11.48 -3.51 4.26
N PRO A 46 12.12 -4.00 5.33
CA PRO A 46 11.77 -3.67 6.72
C PRO A 46 11.59 -2.16 6.98
N PHE A 47 12.34 -1.31 6.28
CA PHE A 47 12.22 0.16 6.32
C PHE A 47 10.76 0.65 6.16
N TYR A 48 9.98 0.04 5.26
CA TYR A 48 8.59 0.41 5.02
C TYR A 48 7.66 0.01 6.16
N PHE A 49 8.11 -0.88 7.05
CA PHE A 49 7.35 -1.37 8.21
C PHE A 49 7.81 -0.75 9.53
N GLY A 50 8.60 0.33 9.47
CA GLY A 50 9.05 1.06 10.66
C GLY A 50 10.42 0.64 11.18
N ASP A 51 11.15 -0.22 10.47
CA ASP A 51 12.56 -0.52 10.77
C ASP A 51 13.46 0.64 10.28
N ASN A 52 13.31 1.80 10.90
CA ASN A 52 14.05 3.02 10.63
C ASN A 52 14.06 3.96 11.86
N ASP A 53 15.05 4.84 11.94
CA ASP A 53 15.23 5.77 13.07
C ASP A 53 14.24 6.96 13.06
N THR A 54 13.38 7.04 12.04
CA THR A 54 12.43 8.16 11.88
C THR A 54 11.06 7.87 12.48
N GLY A 55 10.78 6.61 12.84
CA GLY A 55 9.45 6.17 13.30
C GLY A 55 8.38 6.18 12.21
N TRP A 56 8.77 6.37 10.94
CA TRP A 56 7.86 6.39 9.81
C TRP A 56 7.53 4.97 9.36
N THR A 57 6.27 4.73 8.99
CA THR A 57 5.80 3.45 8.42
C THR A 57 4.95 3.76 7.19
N ALA A 58 5.03 2.89 6.17
CA ALA A 58 4.16 2.95 5.01
C ALA A 58 2.71 2.69 5.41
N ASP A 59 1.94 3.76 5.50
CA ASP A 59 0.53 3.73 5.84
C ASP A 59 -0.36 3.48 4.61
N PHE A 60 -1.67 3.49 4.84
CA PHE A 60 -2.63 3.30 3.75
C PHE A 60 -2.54 4.42 2.70
N ASP A 61 -2.30 5.68 3.08
CA ASP A 61 -2.13 6.77 2.10
C ASP A 61 -0.92 6.53 1.19
N TYR A 62 0.19 6.02 1.74
CA TYR A 62 1.36 5.62 0.97
C TYR A 62 1.03 4.55 -0.08
N LEU A 63 0.26 3.53 0.29
CA LEU A 63 -0.17 2.48 -0.63
C LEU A 63 -1.11 3.01 -1.73
N LEU A 64 -1.84 4.10 -1.49
CA LEU A 64 -2.74 4.71 -2.47
C LEU A 64 -2.04 5.65 -3.47
N ARG A 65 -0.70 5.74 -3.47
CA ARG A 65 0.06 6.57 -4.41
C ARG A 65 0.33 5.82 -5.72
N GLU A 66 0.28 6.56 -6.82
CA GLU A 66 0.61 6.04 -8.15
C GLU A 66 2.08 5.58 -8.24
N ASP A 67 2.97 6.27 -7.51
CA ASP A 67 4.38 5.89 -7.39
C ASP A 67 4.55 4.53 -6.71
N SER A 68 3.77 4.25 -5.66
CA SER A 68 3.78 2.95 -4.96
C SER A 68 3.22 1.85 -5.86
N LEU A 69 2.17 2.14 -6.62
CA LEU A 69 1.64 1.20 -7.62
C LEU A 69 2.70 0.87 -8.67
N THR A 70 3.36 1.89 -9.21
CA THR A 70 4.42 1.75 -10.22
C THR A 70 5.62 1.00 -9.65
N GLY A 71 6.03 1.31 -8.42
CA GLY A 71 7.14 0.64 -7.76
C GLY A 71 6.91 -0.85 -7.51
N VAL A 72 5.67 -1.27 -7.21
CA VAL A 72 5.32 -2.70 -7.10
C VAL A 72 5.34 -3.39 -8.46
N ARG A 73 4.94 -2.70 -9.54
CA ARG A 73 4.97 -3.25 -10.90
C ARG A 73 6.39 -3.41 -11.43
N GLU A 74 7.26 -2.46 -11.10
CA GLU A 74 8.66 -2.42 -11.54
C GLU A 74 9.58 -3.23 -10.61
N GLY A 75 9.07 -3.77 -9.50
CA GLY A 75 9.87 -4.46 -8.50
C GLY A 75 10.87 -3.55 -7.78
N LYS A 76 10.62 -2.24 -7.72
CA LYS A 76 11.49 -1.25 -7.06
C LYS A 76 11.66 -1.50 -5.56
N PHE A 77 10.63 -2.08 -4.95
CA PHE A 77 10.64 -2.38 -3.51
C PHE A 77 11.29 -3.72 -3.20
N ALA A 78 11.31 -4.64 -4.16
CA ALA A 78 11.84 -5.98 -4.00
C ALA A 78 13.31 -5.91 -3.61
N ASP A 79 13.63 -6.52 -2.47
CA ASP A 79 15.01 -6.90 -2.22
C ASP A 79 15.39 -7.94 -3.29
N ARG A 80 16.36 -7.61 -4.14
CA ARG A 80 16.88 -8.58 -5.13
C ARG A 80 17.70 -9.63 -4.38
N GLY A 81 16.99 -10.61 -3.81
CA GLY A 81 17.49 -11.82 -3.15
C GLY A 81 16.37 -12.39 -2.29
N ILE A 82 15.78 -13.56 -2.57
CA ILE A 82 16.37 -14.85 -2.94
C ILE A 82 15.39 -15.64 -3.82
N ALA A 83 15.98 -16.37 -4.79
CA ALA A 83 15.38 -17.49 -5.52
C ALA A 83 15.58 -18.80 -4.77
#